data_AF-A0A1H8ED86-F1
#
_entry.id   AF-A0A1H8ED86-F1
#
_cell.length_a   1.000
_cell.length_b   1.000
_cell.length_c   1.000
_cell.angle_alpha   90.00
_cell.angle_beta   90.00
_cell.angle_gamma   90.00
#
_symmetry.space_group_name_H-M   'P 1'
#
loop_
_entity.id
_entity.type
_entity.pdbx_description
1 polymer ?
#
loop_
_entity_poly.entity_id
_entity_poly.type
_entity_poly.pdbx_seq_one_letter_code
_entity_poly.pdbx_strand_id
1 'polypeptide(L)'
;MGLTTVMPVQAQWDRIHTSTAISGVLGVLNESIESAERKKAMEIKAQEKAQYEQTFKDAMTEAKDFEQNEKWEDALEKYEEAAKLNCKYGYTDQRQITRKINGLYVKAGREDDGPGVLNNAKTILPDYSGYRYMRENPVYVNKKETSTKIVRVACSDKETRLEMETEGIYANDAGRIKGATYIKGNKGGKLTLVGVENITLAPAWTYIPWPYQKLRFVLIFPPLPDNATEFDLIEPSSSWQFKDIKCK
;
A
#
# COMPACT_ATOMS: atom_id res chain seq x y z
N MET A 1 41.27 8.00 58.23
CA MET A 1 42.15 7.29 57.29
C MET A 1 41.38 6.08 56.78
N GLY A 2 40.85 6.15 55.55
CA GLY A 2 40.16 5.01 54.93
C GLY A 2 41.18 4.16 54.19
N LEU A 3 41.33 2.89 54.58
CA LEU A 3 42.14 1.90 53.88
C LEU A 3 41.41 1.46 52.60
N THR A 4 41.85 1.97 51.46
CA THR A 4 41.48 1.44 50.14
C THR A 4 42.20 0.11 49.94
N THR A 5 41.46 -0.99 50.04
CA THR A 5 41.97 -2.33 49.69
C THR A 5 42.08 -2.41 48.16
N VAL A 6 43.29 -2.21 47.65
CA VAL A 6 43.58 -2.37 46.21
C VAL A 6 43.73 -3.87 45.94
N MET A 7 42.86 -4.42 45.10
CA MET A 7 42.97 -5.83 44.68
C MET A 7 44.28 -6.07 43.92
N PRO A 8 44.95 -7.22 44.10
CA PRO A 8 46.17 -7.54 43.36
C PRO A 8 45.88 -7.62 41.86
N VAL A 9 46.79 -7.04 41.07
CA VAL A 9 46.67 -6.86 39.60
C VAL A 9 46.31 -8.16 38.87
N GLN A 10 46.80 -9.31 39.32
CA GLN A 10 46.47 -10.62 38.75
C GLN A 10 44.97 -10.95 38.84
N ALA A 11 44.34 -10.66 39.98
CA ALA A 11 42.91 -10.87 40.19
C ALA A 11 42.05 -9.92 39.34
N GLN A 12 42.60 -8.78 38.94
CA GLN A 12 41.93 -7.83 38.04
C GLN A 12 41.96 -8.32 36.58
N TRP A 13 43.07 -8.92 36.13
CA TRP A 13 43.18 -9.54 34.80
C TRP A 13 42.26 -10.76 34.66
N ASP A 14 42.25 -11.66 35.64
CA ASP A 14 41.40 -12.85 35.64
C ASP A 14 39.91 -12.47 35.57
N ARG A 15 39.51 -11.38 36.24
CA ARG A 15 38.14 -10.86 36.22
C ARG A 15 37.74 -10.26 34.87
N ILE A 16 38.66 -9.57 34.18
CA ILE A 16 38.42 -9.00 32.84
C ILE A 16 38.29 -10.13 31.79
N HIS A 17 39.17 -11.13 31.84
CA HIS A 17 39.08 -12.30 30.95
C HIS A 17 37.81 -13.11 31.19
N THR A 18 37.42 -13.31 32.46
CA THR A 18 36.18 -14.00 32.82
C THR A 18 34.95 -13.21 32.36
N SER A 19 34.93 -11.88 32.54
CA SER A 19 33.82 -11.03 32.08
C SER A 19 33.68 -11.04 30.55
N THR A 20 34.81 -11.03 29.82
CA THR A 20 34.81 -11.05 28.36
C THR A 20 34.35 -12.41 27.82
N ALA A 21 34.78 -13.50 28.45
CA ALA A 21 34.34 -14.84 28.12
C ALA A 21 32.85 -15.05 28.40
N ILE A 22 32.34 -14.58 29.54
CA ILE A 22 30.91 -14.65 29.88
C ILE A 22 30.07 -13.82 28.89
N SER A 23 30.52 -12.61 28.53
CA SER A 23 29.82 -11.77 27.54
C SER A 23 29.78 -12.43 26.15
N GLY A 24 30.87 -13.07 25.73
CA GLY A 24 30.91 -13.81 24.47
C GLY A 24 29.98 -15.03 24.47
N VAL A 25 29.97 -15.80 25.56
CA VAL A 25 29.07 -16.96 25.73
C VAL A 25 27.60 -16.53 25.76
N LEU A 26 27.26 -15.43 26.46
CA LEU A 26 25.90 -14.88 26.47
C LEU A 26 25.46 -14.38 25.08
N GLY A 27 26.36 -13.77 24.30
CA GLY A 27 26.09 -13.36 22.92
C GLY A 27 25.72 -14.55 22.03
N VAL A 28 26.53 -15.62 22.06
CA VAL A 28 26.29 -16.86 21.30
C VAL A 28 24.99 -17.55 21.72
N LEU A 29 24.67 -17.54 23.03
CA LEU A 29 23.42 -18.09 23.54
C LEU A 29 22.20 -17.30 23.05
N ASN A 30 22.25 -15.96 23.05
CA ASN A 30 21.16 -15.13 22.55
C ASN A 30 20.92 -15.34 21.05
N GLU A 31 21.97 -15.38 20.23
CA GLU A 31 21.84 -15.67 18.79
C GLU A 31 21.27 -17.07 18.55
N SER A 32 21.65 -18.05 19.37
CA SER A 32 21.13 -19.42 19.30
C SER A 32 19.65 -19.49 19.68
N ILE A 33 19.21 -18.72 20.69
CA ILE A 33 17.81 -18.60 21.10
C ILE A 33 16.98 -17.96 19.97
N GLU A 34 17.42 -16.82 19.42
CA GLU A 34 16.75 -16.17 18.31
C GLU A 34 16.65 -17.08 17.07
N SER A 35 17.70 -17.85 16.79
CA SER A 35 17.72 -18.82 15.71
C SER A 35 16.72 -19.96 15.93
N ALA A 36 16.66 -20.50 17.16
CA ALA A 36 15.71 -21.55 17.53
C ALA A 36 14.26 -21.06 17.49
N GLU A 37 13.99 -19.84 17.93
CA GLU A 37 12.67 -19.21 17.87
C GLU A 37 12.22 -19.00 16.41
N ARG A 38 13.11 -18.52 15.54
CA ARG A 38 12.82 -18.40 14.10
C ARG A 38 12.54 -19.76 13.48
N LYS A 39 13.30 -20.80 13.85
CA LYS A 39 13.08 -22.17 13.35
C LYS A 39 11.72 -22.70 13.79
N LYS A 40 11.37 -22.55 15.07
CA LYS A 40 10.07 -22.95 15.61
C LYS A 40 8.93 -22.19 14.94
N ALA A 41 9.08 -20.89 14.70
CA ALA A 41 8.11 -20.08 13.99
C ALA A 41 7.92 -20.55 12.53
N MET A 42 9.01 -20.93 11.84
CA MET A 42 8.94 -21.51 10.50
C MET A 42 8.24 -22.87 10.49
N GLU A 43 8.52 -23.74 11.47
CA GLU A 43 7.88 -25.05 11.61
C GLU A 43 6.38 -24.91 11.87
N ILE A 44 5.97 -24.01 12.78
CA ILE A 44 4.55 -23.71 13.03
C ILE A 44 3.89 -23.20 11.75
N LYS A 45 4.53 -22.26 11.04
CA LYS A 45 4.00 -21.73 9.78
C LYS A 45 3.87 -22.82 8.70
N ALA A 46 4.81 -23.77 8.64
CA ALA A 46 4.75 -24.90 7.71
C ALA A 46 3.62 -25.88 8.06
N GLN A 47 3.41 -26.16 9.35
CA GLN A 47 2.31 -26.99 9.82
C GLN A 47 0.95 -26.34 9.52
N GLU A 48 0.78 -25.06 9.84
CA GLU A 48 -0.43 -24.31 9.48
C GLU A 48 -0.64 -24.29 7.97
N LYS A 49 0.42 -24.06 7.19
CA LYS A 49 0.33 -24.08 5.72
C LYS A 49 -0.18 -25.43 5.22
N ALA A 50 0.30 -26.55 5.75
CA ALA A 50 -0.17 -27.88 5.38
C ALA A 50 -1.63 -28.09 5.79
N GLN A 51 -2.02 -27.62 6.98
CA GLN A 51 -3.39 -27.72 7.49
C GLN A 51 -4.41 -27.01 6.59
N TYR A 52 -4.08 -25.81 6.10
CA TYR A 52 -4.99 -24.99 5.29
C TYR A 52 -4.86 -25.21 3.77
N GLU A 53 -3.95 -26.09 3.32
CA GLU A 53 -3.77 -26.35 1.90
C GLU A 53 -5.03 -26.94 1.27
N GLN A 54 -5.71 -27.85 1.98
CA GLN A 54 -6.95 -28.44 1.47
C GLN A 54 -8.06 -27.39 1.38
N THR A 55 -8.25 -26.57 2.41
CA THR A 55 -9.22 -25.46 2.40
C THR A 55 -8.98 -24.49 1.24
N PHE A 56 -7.71 -24.17 0.95
CA PHE A 56 -7.37 -23.35 -0.21
C PHE A 56 -7.76 -24.02 -1.55
N LYS A 57 -7.48 -25.32 -1.70
CA LYS A 57 -7.85 -26.08 -2.91
C LYS A 57 -9.36 -26.19 -3.09
N ASP A 58 -10.09 -26.41 -2.00
CA ASP A 58 -11.54 -26.52 -1.99
C ASP A 58 -12.16 -25.17 -2.39
N ALA A 59 -11.74 -24.07 -1.75
CA ALA A 59 -12.19 -22.72 -2.10
C ALA A 59 -11.92 -22.38 -3.58
N MET A 60 -10.74 -22.71 -4.12
CA MET A 60 -10.42 -22.50 -5.54
C MET A 60 -11.26 -23.37 -6.49
N THR A 61 -11.66 -24.56 -6.05
CA THR A 61 -12.47 -25.49 -6.85
C THR A 61 -13.92 -25.02 -6.87
N GLU A 62 -14.47 -24.71 -5.69
CA GLU A 62 -15.81 -24.14 -5.53
C GLU A 62 -15.95 -22.81 -6.28
N ALA A 63 -14.96 -21.93 -6.18
CA ALA A 63 -14.97 -20.65 -6.90
C ALA A 63 -15.10 -20.83 -8.41
N LYS A 64 -14.39 -21.81 -8.98
CA LYS A 64 -14.44 -22.13 -10.42
C LYS A 64 -15.77 -22.75 -10.82
N ASP A 65 -16.33 -23.62 -9.99
CA ASP A 65 -17.65 -24.21 -10.22
C ASP A 65 -18.74 -23.12 -10.20
N PHE A 66 -18.72 -22.24 -9.20
CA PHE A 66 -19.63 -21.10 -9.13
C PHE A 66 -19.46 -20.15 -10.33
N GLU A 67 -18.22 -19.90 -10.77
CA GLU A 67 -17.97 -19.09 -11.97
C GLU A 67 -18.56 -19.73 -13.24
N GLN A 68 -18.42 -21.05 -13.40
CA GLN A 68 -18.97 -21.80 -14.54
C GLN A 68 -20.51 -21.80 -14.56
N ASN A 69 -21.12 -21.79 -13.37
CA ASN A 69 -22.56 -21.73 -13.19
C ASN A 69 -23.11 -20.31 -13.06
N GLU A 70 -22.31 -19.29 -13.38
CA GLU A 70 -22.67 -17.85 -13.33
C GLU A 70 -23.16 -17.37 -11.95
N LYS A 71 -22.78 -18.07 -10.87
CA LYS A 71 -23.04 -17.67 -9.49
C LYS A 71 -21.96 -16.70 -9.02
N TRP A 72 -22.02 -15.46 -9.52
CA TRP A 72 -20.92 -14.50 -9.38
C TRP A 72 -20.60 -14.08 -7.94
N GLU A 73 -21.62 -13.93 -7.08
CA GLU A 73 -21.42 -13.59 -5.66
C GLU A 73 -20.72 -14.72 -4.91
N ASP A 74 -21.19 -15.95 -5.05
CA ASP A 74 -20.58 -17.13 -4.44
C ASP A 74 -19.15 -17.36 -4.96
N ALA A 75 -18.93 -17.18 -6.27
CA ALA A 75 -17.61 -17.27 -6.88
C ALA A 75 -16.65 -16.22 -6.29
N LEU A 76 -17.13 -14.97 -6.15
CA LEU A 76 -16.35 -13.89 -5.56
C LEU A 76 -15.95 -14.22 -4.12
N GLU A 77 -16.90 -14.63 -3.28
CA GLU A 77 -16.63 -14.99 -1.88
C GLU A 77 -15.55 -16.08 -1.76
N LYS A 78 -15.63 -17.12 -2.60
CA LYS A 78 -14.67 -18.21 -2.59
C LYS A 78 -13.29 -17.82 -3.11
N TYR A 79 -13.22 -16.95 -4.11
CA TYR A 79 -11.94 -16.38 -4.52
C TYR A 79 -11.32 -15.49 -3.44
N GLU A 80 -12.13 -14.73 -2.68
CA GLU A 80 -11.66 -13.94 -1.54
C GLU A 80 -11.16 -14.82 -0.39
N GLU A 81 -11.85 -15.91 -0.09
CA GLU A 81 -11.39 -16.93 0.87
C GLU A 81 -10.02 -17.50 0.45
N ALA A 82 -9.91 -17.93 -0.81
CA ALA A 82 -8.66 -18.44 -1.38
C ALA A 82 -7.54 -17.38 -1.35
N ALA A 83 -7.85 -16.11 -1.62
CA ALA A 83 -6.89 -15.01 -1.55
C ALA A 83 -6.38 -14.77 -0.13
N LYS A 84 -7.23 -14.83 0.90
CA LYS A 84 -6.80 -14.70 2.31
C LYS A 84 -5.79 -15.76 2.68
N LEU A 85 -6.11 -17.02 2.35
CA LEU A 85 -5.24 -18.16 2.62
C LEU A 85 -3.92 -18.04 1.84
N ASN A 86 -4.00 -17.65 0.56
CA ASN A 86 -2.82 -17.49 -0.27
C ASN A 86 -1.92 -16.32 0.18
N CYS A 87 -2.48 -15.20 0.63
CA CYS A 87 -1.72 -14.10 1.21
C CYS A 87 -0.98 -14.54 2.48
N LYS A 88 -1.60 -15.38 3.32
CA LYS A 88 -1.00 -15.84 4.58
C LYS A 88 0.09 -16.90 4.37
N TYR A 89 -0.14 -17.85 3.46
CA TYR A 89 0.66 -19.07 3.36
C TYR A 89 1.40 -19.26 2.02
N GLY A 90 1.06 -18.51 0.97
CA GLY A 90 1.71 -18.55 -0.34
C GLY A 90 1.58 -19.91 -1.04
N TYR A 91 0.38 -20.26 -1.49
CA TYR A 91 0.08 -21.49 -2.22
C TYR A 91 0.26 -21.34 -3.74
N THR A 92 0.02 -20.17 -4.29
CA THR A 92 0.08 -19.87 -5.72
C THR A 92 0.32 -18.38 -5.99
N ASP A 93 0.31 -17.99 -7.27
CA ASP A 93 0.44 -16.60 -7.72
C ASP A 93 -0.76 -15.75 -7.28
N GLN A 94 -0.56 -14.94 -6.24
CA GLN A 94 -1.56 -14.02 -5.70
C GLN A 94 -2.07 -13.04 -6.76
N ARG A 95 -1.24 -12.64 -7.73
CA ARG A 95 -1.63 -11.67 -8.76
C ARG A 95 -2.75 -12.23 -9.65
N GLN A 96 -2.73 -13.53 -9.93
CA GLN A 96 -3.78 -14.17 -10.73
C GLN A 96 -5.11 -14.20 -9.97
N ILE A 97 -5.08 -14.55 -8.68
CA ILE A 97 -6.27 -14.55 -7.83
C ILE A 97 -6.83 -13.12 -7.72
N THR A 98 -5.99 -12.12 -7.43
CA THR A 98 -6.43 -10.72 -7.36
C THR A 98 -7.06 -10.22 -8.67
N ARG A 99 -6.47 -10.55 -9.82
CA ARG A 99 -7.07 -10.20 -11.13
C ARG A 99 -8.44 -10.83 -11.32
N LYS A 100 -8.61 -12.07 -10.88
CA LYS A 100 -9.88 -12.80 -10.96
C LYS A 100 -10.94 -12.14 -10.06
N ILE A 101 -10.59 -11.86 -8.81
CA ILE A 101 -11.44 -11.12 -7.86
C ILE A 101 -11.90 -9.80 -8.47
N ASN A 102 -10.98 -8.99 -9.01
CA ASN A 102 -11.30 -7.69 -9.61
C ASN A 102 -12.36 -7.82 -10.74
N GLY A 103 -12.26 -8.86 -11.57
CA GLY A 103 -13.23 -9.10 -12.64
C GLY A 103 -14.60 -9.58 -12.15
N LEU A 104 -14.65 -10.24 -10.98
CA LEU A 104 -15.89 -10.77 -10.42
C LEU A 104 -16.72 -9.72 -9.70
N TYR A 105 -16.11 -8.70 -9.10
CA TYR A 105 -16.84 -7.63 -8.45
C TYR A 105 -17.86 -6.93 -9.36
N VAL A 106 -17.49 -6.69 -10.63
CA VAL A 106 -18.40 -6.12 -11.63
C VAL A 106 -19.54 -7.09 -11.95
N LYS A 107 -19.23 -8.38 -12.16
CA LYS A 107 -20.22 -9.40 -12.48
C LYS A 107 -21.20 -9.66 -11.34
N ALA A 108 -20.73 -9.55 -10.10
CA ALA A 108 -21.51 -9.70 -8.88
C ALA A 108 -22.33 -8.45 -8.52
N GLY A 109 -22.28 -7.37 -9.31
CA GLY A 109 -22.97 -6.12 -8.98
C GLY A 109 -22.42 -5.40 -7.74
N ARG A 110 -21.30 -5.85 -7.18
CA ARG A 110 -20.62 -5.28 -6.01
C ARG A 110 -19.58 -4.25 -6.40
N GLU A 111 -19.93 -3.48 -7.42
CA GLU A 111 -19.12 -2.40 -8.00
C GLU A 111 -18.69 -1.37 -6.95
N ASP A 112 -19.54 -1.16 -5.94
CA ASP A 112 -19.37 -0.19 -4.83
C ASP A 112 -18.63 -0.78 -3.60
N ASP A 113 -18.56 -2.10 -3.49
CA ASP A 113 -17.86 -2.78 -2.40
C ASP A 113 -16.45 -3.22 -2.78
N GLY A 114 -16.20 -3.30 -4.08
CA GLY A 114 -15.00 -3.90 -4.61
C GLY A 114 -13.81 -2.96 -4.75
N PRO A 115 -12.64 -3.53 -5.08
CA PRO A 115 -11.59 -2.84 -5.83
C PRO A 115 -12.13 -2.06 -7.02
N GLY A 116 -13.28 -2.49 -7.55
CA GLY A 116 -14.05 -1.90 -8.64
C GLY A 116 -14.44 -0.45 -8.41
N VAL A 117 -14.68 0.04 -7.18
CA VAL A 117 -14.84 1.50 -6.92
C VAL A 117 -13.64 2.29 -7.46
N LEU A 118 -12.50 1.62 -7.55
CA LEU A 118 -11.18 2.16 -7.83
C LEU A 118 -10.72 1.87 -9.26
N ASN A 119 -11.56 1.26 -10.11
CA ASN A 119 -11.33 1.06 -11.55
C ASN A 119 -12.64 1.09 -12.37
N ASN A 120 -13.78 1.42 -11.77
CA ASN A 120 -15.07 1.33 -12.44
C ASN A 120 -15.19 2.40 -13.51
N ALA A 121 -15.56 1.97 -14.71
CA ALA A 121 -16.09 2.85 -15.74
C ALA A 121 -17.38 3.59 -15.27
N LYS A 122 -18.00 3.13 -14.18
CA LYS A 122 -19.21 3.68 -13.54
C LYS A 122 -19.00 4.69 -12.41
N THR A 123 -17.79 4.85 -11.85
CA THR A 123 -17.42 6.18 -11.36
C THR A 123 -17.36 7.00 -12.62
N ILE A 124 -18.49 7.63 -12.98
CA ILE A 124 -18.64 8.45 -14.16
C ILE A 124 -17.49 9.43 -14.07
N LEU A 125 -16.43 9.17 -14.84
CA LEU A 125 -15.36 10.12 -15.00
C LEU A 125 -16.09 11.40 -15.41
N PRO A 126 -15.86 12.53 -14.69
CA PRO A 126 -16.54 13.78 -15.00
C PRO A 126 -16.49 14.00 -16.49
N ASP A 127 -17.57 14.53 -17.07
CA ASP A 127 -17.50 14.91 -18.46
C ASP A 127 -16.36 15.92 -18.64
N TYR A 128 -15.27 15.43 -19.23
CA TYR A 128 -14.06 16.20 -19.41
C TYR A 128 -14.17 17.15 -20.60
N SER A 129 -15.28 17.13 -21.35
CA SER A 129 -15.53 18.05 -22.47
C SER A 129 -15.46 19.53 -22.05
N GLY A 130 -15.79 19.84 -20.79
CA GLY A 130 -15.74 21.19 -20.22
C GLY A 130 -14.37 21.63 -19.69
N TYR A 131 -13.34 20.79 -19.78
CA TYR A 131 -12.00 21.09 -19.28
C TYR A 131 -11.17 21.75 -20.37
N ARG A 132 -10.50 22.87 -20.03
CA ARG A 132 -9.62 23.58 -20.97
C ARG A 132 -8.43 22.71 -21.38
N TYR A 133 -7.91 21.93 -20.44
CA TYR A 133 -6.75 21.09 -20.65
C TYR A 133 -6.95 19.75 -19.96
N MET A 134 -6.64 18.68 -20.68
CA MET A 134 -6.62 17.33 -20.15
C MET A 134 -5.36 16.65 -20.65
N ARG A 135 -4.60 16.04 -19.74
CA ARG A 135 -3.39 15.30 -20.06
C ARG A 135 -3.41 13.95 -19.37
N GLU A 136 -3.48 12.90 -20.19
CA GLU A 136 -3.26 11.52 -19.77
C GLU A 136 -1.77 11.29 -19.53
N ASN A 137 -1.45 10.50 -18.52
CA ASN A 137 -0.09 10.09 -18.14
C ASN A 137 0.90 11.26 -18.19
N PRO A 138 0.68 12.33 -17.40
CA PRO A 138 1.53 13.51 -17.44
C PRO A 138 2.98 13.17 -17.09
N VAL A 139 3.91 13.95 -17.65
CA VAL A 139 5.32 13.87 -17.25
C VAL A 139 5.49 14.64 -15.95
N TYR A 140 6.19 14.05 -15.00
CA TYR A 140 6.52 14.64 -13.70
C TYR A 140 7.82 14.06 -13.16
N VAL A 141 8.43 14.78 -12.21
CA VAL A 141 9.58 14.31 -11.43
C VAL A 141 9.08 13.85 -10.07
N ASN A 142 9.36 12.60 -9.71
CA ASN A 142 9.14 12.11 -8.36
C ASN A 142 10.48 11.81 -7.70
N LYS A 143 10.80 12.55 -6.64
CA LYS A 143 12.11 12.42 -5.96
C LYS A 143 12.22 11.17 -5.09
N LYS A 144 11.11 10.46 -4.85
CA LYS A 144 11.08 9.22 -4.08
C LYS A 144 10.27 8.18 -4.85
N GLU A 145 10.70 6.93 -4.83
CA GLU A 145 9.88 5.87 -5.42
C GLU A 145 8.57 5.76 -4.62
N THR A 146 7.46 6.01 -5.30
CA THR A 146 6.11 5.77 -4.76
C THR A 146 5.42 4.77 -5.69
N SER A 147 4.67 3.82 -5.13
CA SER A 147 3.79 2.95 -5.92
C SER A 147 2.62 3.70 -6.56
N THR A 148 2.41 4.97 -6.17
CA THR A 148 1.42 5.87 -6.74
C THR A 148 1.96 6.57 -8.00
N LYS A 149 1.12 6.66 -9.03
CA LYS A 149 1.34 7.47 -10.23
C LYS A 149 0.16 8.39 -10.51
N ILE A 150 0.43 9.47 -11.25
CA ILE A 150 -0.63 10.34 -11.80
C ILE A 150 -1.08 9.75 -13.13
N VAL A 151 -2.36 9.44 -13.25
CA VAL A 151 -2.97 8.88 -14.47
C VAL A 151 -3.50 9.99 -15.36
N ARG A 152 -4.09 11.04 -14.78
CA ARG A 152 -4.63 12.17 -15.53
C ARG A 152 -4.54 13.47 -14.75
N VAL A 153 -4.28 14.55 -15.47
CA VAL A 153 -4.47 15.93 -15.01
C VAL A 153 -5.57 16.55 -15.86
N ALA A 154 -6.56 17.16 -15.22
CA ALA A 154 -7.60 17.92 -15.90
C ALA A 154 -7.76 19.30 -15.26
N CYS A 155 -7.69 20.36 -16.07
CA CYS A 155 -7.81 21.76 -15.63
C CYS A 155 -9.02 22.46 -16.26
N SER A 156 -9.84 23.11 -15.44
CA SER A 156 -10.99 23.93 -15.86
C SER A 156 -11.01 25.29 -15.14
N ASP A 157 -12.06 26.10 -15.35
CA ASP A 157 -12.23 27.41 -14.68
C ASP A 157 -12.71 27.25 -13.25
N LYS A 158 -13.14 26.04 -12.89
CA LYS A 158 -13.74 25.73 -11.60
C LYS A 158 -12.79 24.95 -10.71
N GLU A 159 -11.99 24.07 -11.28
CA GLU A 159 -11.14 23.17 -10.53
C GLU A 159 -9.99 22.58 -11.36
N THR A 160 -9.01 22.05 -10.64
CA THR A 160 -7.98 21.15 -11.15
C THR A 160 -8.16 19.79 -10.50
N ARG A 161 -8.27 18.73 -11.33
CA ARG A 161 -8.39 17.34 -10.89
C ARG A 161 -7.13 16.57 -11.21
N LEU A 162 -6.67 15.79 -10.23
CA LEU A 162 -5.60 14.82 -10.39
C LEU A 162 -6.15 13.42 -10.14
N GLU A 163 -6.25 12.64 -11.20
CA GLU A 163 -6.51 11.21 -11.07
C GLU A 163 -5.20 10.48 -10.82
N MET A 164 -5.21 9.66 -9.79
CA MET A 164 -4.05 8.93 -9.33
C MET A 164 -4.37 7.44 -9.25
N GLU A 165 -3.35 6.60 -9.41
CA GLU A 165 -3.44 5.15 -9.26
C GLU A 165 -2.32 4.69 -8.36
N THR A 166 -2.63 3.87 -7.35
CA THR A 166 -1.64 3.21 -6.49
C THR A 166 -1.94 1.72 -6.42
N GLU A 167 -0.91 0.89 -6.35
CA GLU A 167 -1.06 -0.55 -6.19
C GLU A 167 -0.72 -0.96 -4.76
N GLY A 168 -1.57 -1.80 -4.16
CA GLY A 168 -1.29 -2.46 -2.88
C GLY A 168 -0.19 -3.50 -3.05
N ILE A 169 0.82 -3.45 -2.21
CA ILE A 169 1.93 -4.39 -2.17
C ILE A 169 1.59 -5.53 -1.21
N TYR A 170 0.92 -5.23 -0.10
CA TYR A 170 0.52 -6.21 0.91
C TYR A 170 -1.00 -6.28 1.08
N ALA A 171 -1.47 -7.33 1.76
CA ALA A 171 -2.87 -7.47 2.10
C ALA A 171 -3.27 -6.43 3.14
N ASN A 172 -4.43 -5.81 2.95
CA ASN A 172 -4.92 -4.69 3.76
C ASN A 172 -3.97 -3.49 3.79
N ASP A 173 -3.20 -3.26 2.71
CA ASP A 173 -2.49 -2.00 2.52
C ASP A 173 -3.48 -0.84 2.64
N ALA A 174 -3.02 0.30 3.13
CA ALA A 174 -3.91 1.44 3.38
C ALA A 174 -3.33 2.74 2.84
N GLY A 175 -4.18 3.51 2.18
CA GLY A 175 -3.88 4.84 1.68
C GLY A 175 -4.76 5.89 2.37
N ARG A 176 -4.25 7.10 2.47
CA ARG A 176 -5.03 8.29 2.84
C ARG A 176 -4.32 9.54 2.37
N ILE A 177 -5.06 10.63 2.28
CA ILE A 177 -4.52 11.95 1.91
C ILE A 177 -4.56 12.88 3.11
N LYS A 178 -3.49 13.63 3.35
CA LYS A 178 -3.52 14.71 4.35
C LYS A 178 -4.32 15.88 3.80
N GLY A 179 -5.23 16.44 4.60
CA GLY A 179 -6.01 17.64 4.20
C GLY A 179 -5.14 18.87 3.88
N ALA A 180 -3.90 18.91 4.37
CA ALA A 180 -2.94 19.97 4.08
C ALA A 180 -2.20 19.79 2.73
N THR A 181 -2.53 18.77 1.94
CA THR A 181 -2.01 18.58 0.59
C THR A 181 -2.39 19.77 -0.30
N TYR A 182 -1.46 20.20 -1.15
CA TYR A 182 -1.65 21.36 -2.01
C TYR A 182 -0.97 21.18 -3.36
N ILE A 183 -1.47 21.92 -4.35
CA ILE A 183 -0.75 22.17 -5.59
C ILE A 183 -0.14 23.57 -5.58
N LYS A 184 0.98 23.73 -6.29
CA LYS A 184 1.65 25.02 -6.44
C LYS A 184 2.22 25.17 -7.86
N GLY A 185 1.71 26.13 -8.61
CA GLY A 185 2.32 26.55 -9.88
C GLY A 185 3.57 27.40 -9.66
N ASN A 186 4.47 27.47 -10.64
CA ASN A 186 5.75 28.18 -10.55
C ASN A 186 5.67 29.64 -10.07
N LYS A 187 4.63 30.35 -10.51
CA LYS A 187 4.41 31.78 -10.21
C LYS A 187 3.22 32.03 -9.29
N GLY A 188 2.62 30.96 -8.73
CA GLY A 188 1.39 31.02 -7.97
C GLY A 188 1.56 30.77 -6.47
N GLY A 189 0.51 31.12 -5.72
CA GLY A 189 0.35 30.70 -4.32
C GLY A 189 0.04 29.21 -4.21
N LYS A 190 -0.03 28.71 -2.97
CA LYS A 190 -0.50 27.34 -2.71
C LYS A 190 -2.00 27.28 -2.92
N LEU A 191 -2.47 26.30 -3.70
CA LEU A 191 -3.88 25.97 -3.84
C LEU A 191 -4.12 24.69 -3.05
N THR A 192 -4.86 24.79 -1.95
CA THR A 192 -5.09 23.68 -1.01
C THR A 192 -6.12 22.70 -1.57
N LEU A 193 -5.99 21.43 -1.19
CA LEU A 193 -6.97 20.39 -1.48
C LEU A 193 -8.37 20.80 -1.01
N VAL A 194 -9.37 20.68 -1.88
CA VAL A 194 -10.78 21.01 -1.56
C VAL A 194 -11.68 19.77 -1.56
N GLY A 195 -11.26 18.67 -2.18
CA GLY A 195 -12.03 17.44 -2.22
C GLY A 195 -11.20 16.24 -2.62
N VAL A 196 -11.73 15.06 -2.31
CA VAL A 196 -11.19 13.76 -2.71
C VAL A 196 -12.32 12.85 -3.14
N GLU A 197 -12.04 11.93 -4.06
CA GLU A 197 -12.97 10.86 -4.46
C GLU A 197 -12.25 9.52 -4.37
N ASN A 198 -12.93 8.49 -3.87
CA ASN A 198 -12.43 7.12 -3.73
C ASN A 198 -11.16 6.97 -2.87
N ILE A 199 -10.84 7.98 -2.06
CA ILE A 199 -9.82 7.92 -1.00
C ILE A 199 -10.27 8.78 0.17
N THR A 200 -9.86 8.43 1.38
CA THR A 200 -10.21 9.18 2.59
C THR A 200 -9.16 10.24 2.93
N LEU A 201 -9.63 11.32 3.58
CA LEU A 201 -8.76 12.26 4.26
C LEU A 201 -8.34 11.71 5.63
N ALA A 202 -7.11 11.99 6.04
CA ALA A 202 -6.65 11.71 7.40
C ALA A 202 -7.58 12.36 8.44
N PRO A 203 -7.93 11.66 9.54
CA PRO A 203 -7.28 10.44 10.04
C PRO A 203 -7.80 9.12 9.46
N ALA A 204 -8.91 9.13 8.70
CA ALA A 204 -9.50 7.92 8.14
C ALA A 204 -8.59 7.26 7.08
N TRP A 205 -8.76 5.95 6.91
CA TRP A 205 -7.98 5.11 5.99
C TRP A 205 -8.86 4.47 4.93
N THR A 206 -8.36 4.44 3.70
CA THR A 206 -8.89 3.63 2.61
C THR A 206 -8.05 2.37 2.52
N TYR A 207 -8.69 1.22 2.67
CA TYR A 207 -8.01 -0.07 2.62
C TYR A 207 -8.01 -0.66 1.20
N ILE A 208 -6.91 -1.29 0.85
CA ILE A 208 -6.67 -2.10 -0.35
C ILE A 208 -6.61 -3.55 0.14
N PRO A 209 -7.71 -4.31 0.08
CA PRO A 209 -7.78 -5.62 0.70
C PRO A 209 -6.73 -6.60 0.19
N TRP A 210 -6.43 -6.57 -1.11
CA TRP A 210 -5.58 -7.58 -1.75
C TRP A 210 -4.25 -7.03 -2.29
N PRO A 211 -3.14 -7.80 -2.18
CA PRO A 211 -1.92 -7.49 -2.90
C PRO A 211 -2.16 -7.42 -4.41
N TYR A 212 -1.44 -6.53 -5.09
CA TYR A 212 -1.53 -6.22 -6.52
C TYR A 212 -2.87 -5.62 -6.97
N GLN A 213 -3.73 -5.27 -6.02
CA GLN A 213 -4.95 -4.55 -6.30
C GLN A 213 -4.64 -3.07 -6.51
N LYS A 214 -5.27 -2.49 -7.53
CA LYS A 214 -5.10 -1.08 -7.86
C LYS A 214 -6.22 -0.24 -7.25
N LEU A 215 -5.81 0.87 -6.66
CA LEU A 215 -6.65 1.92 -6.12
C LEU A 215 -6.51 3.17 -7.01
N ARG A 216 -7.55 3.53 -7.78
CA ARG A 216 -7.69 4.86 -8.39
C ARG A 216 -8.54 5.80 -7.56
N PHE A 217 -8.10 7.04 -7.48
CA PHE A 217 -8.77 8.08 -6.70
C PHE A 217 -8.48 9.46 -7.31
N VAL A 218 -9.26 10.46 -6.91
CA VAL A 218 -9.15 11.83 -7.40
C VAL A 218 -8.79 12.77 -6.26
N LEU A 219 -7.89 13.71 -6.55
CA LEU A 219 -7.64 14.89 -5.74
C LEU A 219 -8.18 16.12 -6.47
N ILE A 220 -8.98 16.93 -5.77
CA ILE A 220 -9.63 18.12 -6.34
C ILE A 220 -9.04 19.36 -5.68
N PHE A 221 -8.61 20.30 -6.51
CA PHE A 221 -8.02 21.58 -6.13
C PHE A 221 -8.76 22.74 -6.80
N PRO A 222 -8.62 23.97 -6.28
CA PRO A 222 -9.00 25.19 -7.01
C PRO A 222 -8.34 25.25 -8.40
N PRO A 223 -8.91 26.04 -9.32
CA PRO A 223 -8.40 26.11 -10.69
C PRO A 223 -6.99 26.67 -10.72
N LEU A 224 -6.10 26.02 -11.48
CA LEU A 224 -4.80 26.59 -11.81
C LEU A 224 -4.96 27.88 -12.64
N PRO A 225 -4.05 28.86 -12.49
CA PRO A 225 -4.03 30.03 -13.37
C PRO A 225 -3.96 29.64 -14.85
N ASP A 226 -4.60 30.41 -15.74
CA ASP A 226 -4.70 30.07 -17.17
C ASP A 226 -3.36 29.93 -17.87
N ASN A 227 -2.33 30.61 -17.39
CA ASN A 227 -0.98 30.53 -17.92
C ASN A 227 -0.11 29.43 -17.30
N ALA A 228 -0.64 28.63 -16.37
CA ALA A 228 0.09 27.52 -15.77
C ALA A 228 0.33 26.42 -16.81
N THR A 229 1.60 26.06 -17.02
CA THR A 229 2.02 24.94 -17.86
C THR A 229 2.51 23.76 -17.02
N GLU A 230 2.88 24.03 -15.77
CA GLU A 230 3.35 23.05 -14.81
C GLU A 230 3.05 23.47 -13.37
N PHE A 231 3.02 22.48 -12.48
CA PHE A 231 2.81 22.68 -11.05
C PHE A 231 3.41 21.50 -10.26
N ASP A 232 3.59 21.71 -8.96
CA ASP A 232 3.94 20.66 -8.01
C ASP A 232 2.69 20.20 -7.24
N LEU A 233 2.58 18.92 -6.95
CA LEU A 233 1.70 18.34 -5.93
C LEU A 233 2.53 17.95 -4.72
N ILE A 234 2.21 18.52 -3.56
CA ILE A 234 2.97 18.32 -2.33
C ILE A 234 2.02 17.95 -1.19
N GLU A 235 2.25 16.78 -0.61
CA GLU A 235 1.71 16.43 0.70
C GLU A 235 2.76 16.72 1.80
N PRO A 236 2.49 17.67 2.74
CA PRO A 236 3.45 18.03 3.78
C PRO A 236 3.93 16.86 4.64
N SER A 237 5.22 16.86 4.97
CA SER A 237 5.85 15.85 5.84
C SER A 237 5.57 14.40 5.40
N SER A 238 5.61 14.16 4.08
CA SER A 238 5.46 12.85 3.46
C SER A 238 6.49 12.65 2.35
N SER A 239 6.60 11.43 1.83
CA SER A 239 7.33 11.13 0.59
C SER A 239 6.59 11.54 -0.68
N TRP A 240 5.33 11.94 -0.56
CA TRP A 240 4.44 12.25 -1.65
C TRP A 240 4.69 13.66 -2.19
N GLN A 241 5.63 13.74 -3.13
CA GLN A 241 6.04 14.98 -3.79
C GLN A 241 6.23 14.72 -5.28
N PHE A 242 5.24 15.14 -6.05
CA PHE A 242 5.27 15.07 -7.51
C PHE A 242 5.56 16.48 -8.01
N LYS A 243 6.67 16.65 -8.71
CA LYS A 243 7.15 17.96 -9.15
C LYS A 243 7.11 18.10 -10.65
N ASP A 244 7.07 19.34 -11.12
CA ASP A 244 7.14 19.67 -12.54
C ASP A 244 6.06 18.93 -13.36
N ILE A 245 4.87 18.72 -12.77
CA ILE A 245 3.77 18.00 -13.39
C ILE A 245 3.28 18.86 -14.56
N LYS A 246 3.45 18.35 -15.78
CA LYS A 246 2.98 19.04 -16.98
C LYS A 246 1.46 18.94 -17.07
N CYS A 247 0.76 20.08 -17.14
CA CYS A 247 -0.69 20.14 -17.36
C CYS A 247 -1.10 20.61 -18.75
N LYS A 248 -0.13 21.02 -19.57
CA LYS A 248 -0.27 21.36 -20.99
C LYS A 248 0.81 20.67 -21.81
#